data_AF-A0A655AUH9-F1
#
_entry.id   AF-A0A655AUH9-F1
#
_cell.length_a   1.000
_cell.length_b   1.000
_cell.length_c   1.000
_cell.angle_alpha   90.00
_cell.angle_beta   90.00
_cell.angle_gamma   90.00
#
_symmetry.space_group_name_H-M   'P 1'
#
loop_
_entity.id
_entity.type
_entity.pdbx_description
1 polymer ?
#
loop_
_entity_poly.entity_id
_entity_poly.type
_entity_poly.pdbx_seq_one_letter_code
_entity_poly.pdbx_strand_id
1 'polypeptide(L)'
;MSFANKGSLVEGGIGGTEARIADHKLKKAAEHGDLPLSFSVTNIQPAAAGSATADVSVSGPKLSSPVTRNVTFVNQGGWMLSRASAMELLQAAGN
;
A
#
# COMPACT_ATOMS: atom_id res chain seq x y z
N MET A 1 10.71 -4.45 -11.43
CA MET A 1 9.41 -4.01 -12.01
C MET A 1 9.15 -2.58 -11.54
N SER A 2 8.76 -1.65 -12.40
CA SER A 2 8.45 -0.26 -12.01
C SER A 2 7.08 -0.16 -11.34
N PHE A 3 6.93 0.73 -10.35
CA PHE A 3 5.63 1.06 -9.75
C PHE A 3 4.59 1.57 -10.76
N ALA A 4 4.99 2.09 -11.92
CA ALA A 4 4.06 2.50 -12.97
C ALA A 4 3.15 1.35 -13.45
N ASN A 5 3.65 0.11 -13.42
CA ASN A 5 2.87 -1.08 -13.79
C ASN A 5 1.91 -1.56 -12.69
N LYS A 6 1.94 -0.92 -11.51
CA LYS A 6 1.02 -1.16 -10.38
C LYS A 6 -0.10 -0.13 -10.31
N GLY A 7 -0.26 0.72 -11.33
CA GLY A 7 -1.28 1.76 -11.37
C GLY A 7 -2.70 1.23 -11.19
N SER A 8 -2.98 -0.02 -11.57
CA SER A 8 -4.29 -0.67 -11.37
C SER A 8 -4.50 -1.26 -9.96
N LEU A 9 -3.59 -1.04 -9.01
CA LEU A 9 -3.73 -1.55 -7.64
C LEU A 9 -4.38 -0.54 -6.68
N VAL A 10 -4.60 0.69 -7.12
CA VAL A 10 -5.25 1.77 -6.35
C VAL A 10 -6.38 2.36 -7.18
N GLU A 11 -7.53 2.58 -6.54
CA GLU A 11 -8.68 3.23 -7.14
C GLU A 11 -8.32 4.62 -7.71
N GLY A 12 -8.63 4.84 -8.99
CA GLY A 12 -8.26 6.07 -9.69
C GLY A 12 -6.77 6.18 -10.06
N GLY A 13 -5.97 5.15 -9.77
CA GLY A 13 -4.60 5.00 -10.24
C GLY A 13 -3.50 5.66 -9.40
N ILE A 14 -2.26 5.26 -9.68
CA ILE A 14 -1.05 5.97 -9.25
C ILE A 14 -0.55 6.79 -10.44
N GLY A 15 -0.56 8.12 -10.33
CA GLY A 15 -0.07 9.01 -11.39
C GLY A 15 1.44 8.86 -11.63
N GLY A 16 1.92 9.20 -12.83
CA GLY A 16 3.32 8.99 -13.23
C GLY A 16 4.37 9.69 -12.37
N THR A 17 4.03 10.81 -11.72
CA THR A 17 4.90 11.49 -10.75
C THR A 17 4.99 10.73 -9.43
N GLU A 18 3.86 10.28 -8.89
CA GLU A 18 3.79 9.48 -7.66
C GLU A 18 4.53 8.15 -7.81
N ALA A 19 4.38 7.50 -8.96
CA ALA A 19 5.10 6.26 -9.27
C ALA A 19 6.62 6.45 -9.24
N ARG A 20 7.13 7.57 -9.76
CA ARG A 20 8.57 7.88 -9.78
C ARG A 20 9.11 8.19 -8.39
N ILE A 21 8.33 8.90 -7.56
CA ILE A 21 8.70 9.17 -6.16
C ILE A 21 8.74 7.86 -5.37
N ALA A 22 7.76 6.98 -5.57
CA ALA A 22 7.74 5.66 -4.94
C ALA A 22 8.94 4.80 -5.36
N ASP A 23 9.26 4.75 -6.67
CA ASP A 23 10.44 4.03 -7.18
C ASP A 23 11.75 4.57 -6.55
N HIS A 24 11.90 5.89 -6.43
CA HIS A 24 13.09 6.51 -5.81
C HIS A 24 13.20 6.19 -4.32
N LYS A 25 12.10 6.31 -3.57
CA LYS A 25 12.05 5.94 -2.15
C LYS A 25 12.36 4.47 -1.94
N LEU A 26 11.82 3.59 -2.77
CA LEU A 26 12.08 2.15 -2.68
C LEU A 26 13.56 1.82 -2.96
N LYS A 27 14.17 2.47 -3.96
CA LYS A 27 15.61 2.32 -4.23
C LYS A 27 16.45 2.75 -3.04
N LYS A 28 16.15 3.92 -2.47
CA LYS A 28 16.84 4.44 -1.28
C LYS A 28 16.67 3.50 -0.07
N ALA A 29 15.47 2.98 0.15
CA ALA A 29 15.18 2.00 1.21
C ALA A 29 16.01 0.71 1.04
N ALA A 30 16.20 0.24 -0.21
CA ALA A 30 17.06 -0.90 -0.50
C ALA A 30 18.53 -0.60 -0.14
N GLU A 31 19.04 0.57 -0.54
CA GLU A 31 20.42 1.01 -0.28
C GLU A 31 20.69 1.18 1.22
N HIS A 32 19.69 1.61 2.01
CA HIS A 32 19.82 1.77 3.46
C HIS A 32 19.51 0.50 4.27
N GLY A 33 19.17 -0.62 3.64
CA GLY A 33 18.85 -1.88 4.34
C GLY A 33 17.49 -1.88 5.04
N ASP A 34 16.56 -1.05 4.58
CA ASP A 34 15.17 -1.01 5.09
C ASP A 34 14.31 -2.13 4.48
N LEU A 35 14.85 -2.88 3.51
CA LEU A 35 14.23 -4.01 2.82
C LEU A 35 14.86 -5.36 3.25
N PRO A 36 14.13 -6.49 3.15
CA PRO A 36 12.78 -6.62 2.60
C PRO A 36 11.68 -6.20 3.58
N LEU A 37 10.63 -5.56 3.07
CA LEU A 37 9.38 -5.37 3.80
C LEU A 37 8.53 -6.63 3.65
N SER A 38 7.92 -7.07 4.76
CA SER A 38 6.94 -8.16 4.80
C SER A 38 5.56 -7.59 5.05
N PHE A 39 4.58 -8.10 4.31
CA PHE A 39 3.18 -7.67 4.38
C PHE A 39 2.33 -8.87 4.77
N SER A 40 1.48 -8.73 5.78
CA SER A 40 0.45 -9.73 6.10
C SER A 40 -0.93 -9.12 6.02
N VAL A 41 -1.87 -9.85 5.44
CA VAL A 41 -3.26 -9.41 5.26
C VAL A 41 -4.14 -10.36 6.05
N THR A 42 -4.92 -9.80 6.97
CA THR A 42 -5.79 -10.56 7.88
C THR A 42 -7.15 -9.89 8.00
N ASN A 43 -8.09 -10.56 8.67
CA ASN A 43 -9.42 -10.00 8.99
C ASN A 43 -10.13 -9.40 7.75
N ILE A 44 -10.15 -10.16 6.65
CA ILE A 44 -10.83 -9.72 5.43
C ILE A 44 -12.33 -9.83 5.67
N GLN A 45 -13.04 -8.71 5.57
CA GLN A 45 -14.49 -8.64 5.81
C GLN A 45 -15.20 -7.98 4.62
N PRO A 46 -16.42 -8.41 4.27
CA PRO A 46 -17.26 -7.65 3.35
C PRO A 46 -17.56 -6.26 3.90
N ALA A 47 -17.59 -5.26 3.02
CA ALA A 47 -18.03 -3.90 3.36
C ALA A 47 -19.29 -3.54 2.55
N ALA A 48 -19.36 -2.34 1.99
CA ALA A 48 -20.44 -1.96 1.08
C ALA A 48 -20.43 -2.82 -0.20
N ALA A 49 -21.49 -2.75 -1.01
CA ALA A 49 -21.56 -3.50 -2.27
C ALA A 49 -20.33 -3.19 -3.16
N GLY A 50 -19.57 -4.23 -3.51
CA GLY A 50 -18.34 -4.09 -4.29
C GLY A 50 -17.12 -3.62 -3.49
N SER A 51 -17.13 -3.68 -2.16
CA SER A 51 -15.96 -3.38 -1.32
C SER A 51 -15.73 -4.40 -0.20
N ALA A 52 -14.49 -4.44 0.29
CA ALA A 52 -14.06 -5.27 1.40
C ALA A 52 -13.04 -4.50 2.25
N THR A 53 -13.01 -4.75 3.55
CA THR A 53 -11.95 -4.25 4.44
C THR A 53 -10.97 -5.36 4.78
N ALA A 54 -9.73 -5.01 5.09
CA ALA A 54 -8.76 -5.93 5.66
C ALA A 54 -7.76 -5.20 6.57
N ASP A 55 -7.21 -5.93 7.53
CA ASP A 55 -6.09 -5.46 8.32
C ASP A 55 -4.79 -5.85 7.64
N VAL A 56 -4.04 -4.85 7.19
CA VAL A 56 -2.73 -5.01 6.56
C VAL A 56 -1.66 -4.62 7.56
N SER A 57 -0.80 -5.55 7.91
CA SER A 57 0.38 -5.29 8.73
C SER A 57 1.66 -5.29 7.91
N VAL A 58 2.53 -4.33 8.22
CA VAL A 58 3.86 -4.18 7.62
C VAL A 58 4.93 -4.39 8.67
N SER A 59 5.93 -5.20 8.36
CA SER A 59 7.13 -5.38 9.18
C SER A 59 8.39 -5.30 8.31
N GLY A 60 9.54 -5.03 8.93
CA GLY A 60 10.80 -4.90 8.21
C GLY A 60 11.99 -4.73 9.14
N PRO A 61 13.23 -4.79 8.61
CA PRO A 61 14.46 -4.79 9.40
C PRO A 61 14.63 -3.58 10.32
N LYS A 62 14.06 -2.43 9.94
CA LYS A 62 14.13 -1.17 10.70
C LYS A 62 12.81 -0.75 11.35
N LEU A 63 11.77 -1.58 11.25
CA LEU A 63 10.53 -1.37 11.97
C LEU A 63 10.63 -2.10 13.31
N SER A 64 10.68 -1.34 14.41
CA SER A 64 10.76 -1.90 15.76
C SER A 64 9.56 -2.77 16.13
N SER A 65 8.39 -2.48 15.54
CA SER A 65 7.16 -3.28 15.66
C SER A 65 6.38 -3.27 14.34
N PRO A 66 5.61 -4.34 14.03
CA PRO A 66 4.71 -4.32 12.88
C PRO A 66 3.69 -3.20 12.98
N VAL A 67 3.48 -2.48 11.88
CA VAL A 67 2.47 -1.41 11.78
C VAL A 67 1.25 -1.99 11.07
N THR A 68 0.13 -2.08 11.79
CA THR A 68 -1.14 -2.57 11.24
C THR A 68 -2.08 -1.42 10.91
N ARG A 69 -2.70 -1.47 9.73
CA ARG A 69 -3.71 -0.51 9.27
C ARG A 69 -4.90 -1.24 8.69
N ASN A 70 -6.10 -0.81 9.06
CA ASN A 70 -7.31 -1.24 8.38
C ASN A 70 -7.42 -0.48 7.06
N VAL A 71 -7.62 -1.19 5.96
CA VAL A 71 -7.74 -0.61 4.63
C VAL A 71 -9.00 -1.11 3.93
N THR A 72 -9.54 -0.29 3.04
CA THR A 72 -10.69 -0.65 2.21
C THR A 72 -10.23 -0.94 0.79
N PHE A 73 -10.67 -2.05 0.24
CA PHE A 73 -10.57 -2.43 -1.16
C PHE A 73 -11.91 -2.23 -1.86
N VAL A 74 -11.86 -1.78 -3.12
CA VAL A 74 -13.02 -1.63 -4.01
C VAL A 74 -12.83 -2.50 -5.25
N ASN A 75 -13.93 -3.04 -5.76
CA ASN A 75 -13.96 -3.86 -6.97
C ASN A 75 -14.62 -3.09 -8.11
N GLN A 76 -13.84 -2.68 -9.10
CA GLN A 76 -14.29 -1.96 -10.31
C GLN A 76 -13.86 -2.72 -11.58
N GLY A 77 -14.06 -4.04 -11.60
CA GLY A 77 -13.51 -4.93 -12.65
C GLY A 77 -12.16 -5.56 -12.26
N GLY A 78 -11.74 -5.35 -11.01
CA GLY A 78 -10.54 -5.85 -10.36
C GLY A 78 -10.46 -5.29 -8.94
N TRP A 79 -9.83 -6.02 -8.01
CA TRP A 79 -9.67 -5.57 -6.63
C TRP A 79 -8.55 -4.54 -6.52
N MET A 80 -8.88 -3.37 -5.96
CA MET A 80 -7.96 -2.23 -5.82
C MET A 80 -8.08 -1.62 -4.42
N LEU A 81 -7.00 -1.05 -3.90
CA LEU A 81 -7.04 -0.27 -2.67
C LEU A 81 -7.82 1.03 -2.91
N SER A 82 -8.76 1.37 -2.03
CA SER A 82 -9.50 2.63 -2.12
C SER A 82 -8.56 3.82 -2.01
N ARG A 83 -8.90 4.93 -2.68
CA ARG A 83 -8.06 6.13 -2.66
C ARG A 83 -7.88 6.69 -1.25
N ALA A 84 -8.92 6.64 -0.42
CA ALA A 84 -8.88 7.11 0.97
C ALA A 84 -7.84 6.35 1.79
N SER A 85 -7.88 5.01 1.76
CA SER A 85 -6.90 4.18 2.46
C SER A 85 -5.48 4.38 1.91
N ALA A 86 -5.33 4.57 0.59
CA ALA A 86 -4.03 4.88 0.00
C ALA A 86 -3.44 6.21 0.53
N MET A 87 -4.26 7.26 0.67
CA MET A 87 -3.83 8.55 1.20
C MET A 87 -3.48 8.48 2.69
N GLU A 88 -4.23 7.72 3.49
CA GLU A 88 -3.89 7.48 4.90
C GLU A 88 -2.54 6.78 5.05
N LEU A 89 -2.27 5.77 4.22
CA LEU A 89 -0.98 5.07 4.22
C LEU A 89 0.18 5.99 3.83
N LEU A 90 -0.02 6.86 2.84
CA LEU A 90 1.00 7.85 2.44
C LEU A 90 1.32 8.84 3.54
N GLN A 91 0.30 9.34 4.26
CA GLN A 91 0.49 10.23 5.40
C GLN A 91 1.22 9.51 6.55
N ALA A 92 0.86 8.25 6.82
CA ALA A 92 1.50 7.46 7.88
C ALA A 92 2.97 7.11 7.60
N ALA A 93 3.37 7.03 6.33
CA ALA A 93 4.74 6.75 5.92
C ALA A 93 5.61 8.02 5.76
N GLY A 94 5.02 9.21 5.88
CA GLY A 94 5.70 10.50 5.75
C GLY A 94 6.24 11.08 7.06
N ASN A 95 5.97 10.44 8.19
CA ASN A 95 6.43 10.82 9.54
C ASN A 95 7.53 9.89 10.04
#